data_AF-A0A526XT99-F1
#
_entry.id   AF-A0A526XT99-F1
#
_cell.length_a   1.000
_cell.length_b   1.000
_cell.length_c   1.000
_cell.angle_alpha   90.00
_cell.angle_beta   90.00
_cell.angle_gamma   90.00
#
_symmetry.space_group_name_H-M   'P 1'
#
loop_
_entity.id
_entity.type
_entity.pdbx_description
1 polymer ?
#
loop_
_entity_poly.entity_id
_entity_poly.type
_entity_poly.pdbx_seq_one_letter_code
_entity_poly.pdbx_strand_id
1 'polypeptide(L)'
;GGFWFWDPVENASFMPWLAGTALLHSAIVMEKRSALKIWTLLLAILTFSLSLLGTFLVRSGVLTSVHAFATDPTRGVFILCILTLFIGGSLALFAFRASRLTAGG
;
A
#
# COMPACT_ATOMS: atom_id res chain seq x y z
N GLY A 1 17.32 5.62 -24.63
CA GLY A 1 16.09 5.44 -23.86
C GLY A 1 15.11 6.51 -24.29
N GLY A 2 13.98 6.12 -24.86
CA GLY A 2 12.98 7.04 -25.43
C GLY A 2 11.59 6.77 -24.85
N PHE A 3 10.63 7.64 -25.21
CA PHE A 3 9.16 7.71 -25.03
C PHE A 3 8.39 6.78 -24.04
N TRP A 4 8.88 5.58 -23.74
CA TRP A 4 8.30 4.56 -22.85
C TRP A 4 9.20 4.19 -21.66
N PHE A 5 10.11 5.06 -21.24
CA PHE A 5 10.82 4.82 -19.99
C PHE A 5 9.85 5.05 -18.82
N TRP A 6 9.16 3.98 -18.41
CA TRP A 6 8.29 3.95 -17.23
C TRP A 6 9.09 4.41 -16.03
N ASP A 7 8.82 5.61 -15.55
CA ASP A 7 9.57 6.17 -14.44
C ASP A 7 9.16 5.43 -13.14
N PRO A 8 10.12 5.09 -12.25
CA PRO A 8 9.80 4.36 -11.02
C PRO A 8 8.74 5.04 -10.14
N VAL A 9 8.61 6.37 -10.20
CA VAL A 9 7.59 7.14 -9.49
C VAL A 9 6.21 6.88 -10.06
N GLU A 10 6.06 6.80 -11.37
CA GLU A 10 4.80 6.52 -12.04
C GLU A 10 4.30 5.12 -11.64
N ASN A 11 5.18 4.12 -11.71
CA ASN A 11 4.88 2.75 -11.27
C ASN A 11 4.47 2.70 -9.79
N ALA A 12 5.21 3.37 -8.92
CA ALA A 12 4.91 3.39 -7.49
C ALA A 12 3.53 4.04 -7.19
N SER A 13 3.14 5.05 -7.96
CA SER A 13 1.83 5.70 -7.83
C SER A 13 0.67 4.87 -8.39
N PHE A 14 0.93 3.94 -9.33
CA PHE A 14 -0.09 3.09 -9.95
C PHE A 14 -0.50 1.90 -9.09
N MET A 15 0.42 1.32 -8.32
CA MET A 15 0.15 0.11 -7.50
C MET A 15 -0.99 0.28 -6.47
N PRO A 16 -1.11 1.42 -5.73
CA PRO A 16 -2.25 1.66 -4.84
C PRO A 16 -3.59 1.71 -5.58
N TRP A 17 -3.63 2.19 -6.82
CA TRP A 17 -4.86 2.23 -7.62
C TRP A 17 -5.33 0.83 -7.99
N LEU A 18 -4.42 -0.07 -8.38
CA LEU A 18 -4.75 -1.47 -8.64
C LEU A 18 -5.25 -2.18 -7.38
N ALA A 19 -4.57 -2.01 -6.26
CA ALA A 19 -5.00 -2.59 -4.99
C ALA A 19 -6.33 -1.98 -4.50
N GLY A 20 -6.52 -0.68 -4.69
CA GLY A 20 -7.74 0.05 -4.31
C GLY A 20 -8.97 -0.36 -5.12
N THR A 21 -8.82 -0.61 -6.42
CA THR A 21 -9.94 -1.12 -7.24
C THR A 21 -10.32 -2.55 -6.83
N ALA A 22 -9.34 -3.42 -6.56
CA ALA A 22 -9.59 -4.74 -6.01
C ALA A 22 -10.26 -4.67 -4.62
N LEU A 23 -9.84 -3.73 -3.77
CA LEU A 23 -10.46 -3.46 -2.47
C LEU A 23 -11.92 -3.05 -2.62
N LEU A 24 -12.24 -2.11 -3.50
CA LEU A 24 -13.63 -1.68 -3.73
C LEU A 24 -14.51 -2.85 -4.19
N HIS A 25 -14.01 -3.66 -5.11
CA HIS A 25 -14.72 -4.85 -5.58
C HIS A 25 -14.95 -5.85 -4.42
N SER A 26 -13.92 -6.10 -3.63
CA SER A 26 -14.00 -6.98 -2.45
C SER A 26 -14.98 -6.45 -1.40
N ALA A 27 -14.98 -5.13 -1.15
CA ALA A 27 -15.86 -4.49 -0.18
C ALA A 27 -17.34 -4.62 -0.57
N ILE A 28 -17.67 -4.44 -1.86
CA ILE A 28 -19.04 -4.61 -2.36
C ILE A 28 -19.49 -6.07 -2.19
N VAL A 29 -18.63 -7.04 -2.53
CA VAL A 29 -18.95 -8.47 -2.35
C VAL A 29 -19.11 -8.82 -0.87
N MET A 30 -18.28 -8.24 -0.01
CA MET A 30 -18.38 -8.41 1.45
C MET A 30 -19.69 -7.86 1.98
N GLU A 31 -20.13 -6.69 1.54
CA GLU A 31 -21.40 -6.10 1.97
C GLU A 31 -22.60 -6.95 1.51
N LYS A 32 -22.58 -7.44 0.26
CA LYS A 32 -23.72 -8.17 -0.33
C LYS A 32 -23.81 -9.62 0.11
N ARG A 33 -22.68 -10.29 0.36
CA ARG A 33 -22.65 -11.74 0.66
C ARG A 33 -22.07 -12.08 2.01
N SER A 34 -21.65 -11.10 2.80
CA SER A 34 -20.92 -11.29 4.09
C SER A 34 -19.68 -12.19 3.98
N ALA A 35 -19.19 -12.42 2.76
CA ALA A 35 -18.04 -13.24 2.42
C ALA A 35 -16.79 -12.37 2.24
N LEU A 36 -15.61 -12.99 2.14
CA LEU A 36 -14.33 -12.30 1.84
C LEU A 36 -13.89 -11.21 2.84
N LYS A 37 -14.47 -11.14 4.04
CA LYS A 37 -14.11 -10.14 5.09
C LYS A 37 -12.60 -10.05 5.33
N ILE A 38 -11.93 -11.20 5.41
CA ILE A 38 -10.47 -11.29 5.62
C ILE A 38 -9.71 -10.67 4.43
N TRP A 39 -10.16 -10.95 3.20
CA TRP A 39 -9.56 -10.40 1.98
C TRP A 39 -9.76 -8.90 1.86
N THR A 40 -10.94 -8.38 2.19
CA THR A 40 -11.21 -6.94 2.18
C THR A 40 -10.31 -6.21 3.17
N LEU A 41 -10.13 -6.76 4.37
CA LEU A 41 -9.21 -6.20 5.38
C LEU A 41 -7.75 -6.23 4.91
N LEU A 42 -7.30 -7.36 4.35
CA LEU A 42 -5.94 -7.48 3.82
C LEU A 42 -5.69 -6.52 2.66
N LEU A 43 -6.64 -6.40 1.73
CA LEU A 43 -6.56 -5.45 0.61
C LEU A 43 -6.56 -3.99 1.09
N ALA A 44 -7.28 -3.67 2.15
CA ALA A 44 -7.26 -2.34 2.76
C ALA A 44 -5.88 -2.00 3.33
N ILE A 45 -5.30 -2.95 4.07
CA ILE A 45 -3.94 -2.82 4.61
C ILE A 45 -2.93 -2.65 3.48
N LEU A 46 -2.99 -3.49 2.44
CA LEU A 46 -2.08 -3.42 1.30
C LEU A 46 -2.22 -2.11 0.52
N THR A 47 -3.44 -1.65 0.24
CA THR A 47 -3.70 -0.41 -0.50
C THR A 47 -3.08 0.79 0.22
N PHE A 48 -3.30 0.89 1.54
CA PHE A 48 -2.70 1.95 2.35
C PHE A 48 -1.18 1.83 2.43
N SER A 49 -0.67 0.61 2.60
CA SER A 49 0.77 0.32 2.64
C SER A 49 1.47 0.74 1.34
N LEU A 50 0.87 0.45 0.19
CA LEU A 50 1.39 0.84 -1.13
C LEU A 50 1.38 2.36 -1.30
N SER A 51 0.38 3.07 -0.78
CA SER A 51 0.34 4.54 -0.82
C SER A 51 1.47 5.17 0.00
N LEU A 52 1.74 4.64 1.20
CA LEU A 52 2.89 5.06 2.01
C LEU A 52 4.22 4.71 1.36
N LEU A 53 4.33 3.53 0.75
CA LEU A 53 5.51 3.10 0.02
C LEU A 53 5.80 4.02 -1.17
N GLY A 54 4.78 4.39 -1.95
CA GLY A 54 4.94 5.37 -3.02
C GLY A 54 5.47 6.71 -2.51
N THR A 55 4.94 7.18 -1.38
CA THR A 55 5.44 8.41 -0.73
C THR A 55 6.92 8.29 -0.33
N PHE A 56 7.33 7.15 0.25
CA PHE A 56 8.72 6.88 0.58
C PHE A 56 9.61 6.89 -0.67
N LEU A 57 9.22 6.19 -1.72
CA LEU A 57 10.02 6.05 -2.95
C LEU A 57 10.24 7.39 -3.66
N VAL A 58 9.22 8.27 -3.70
CA VAL A 58 9.31 9.59 -4.37
C VAL A 58 10.12 10.60 -3.54
N ARG A 59 10.11 10.49 -2.20
CA ARG A 59 10.67 11.50 -1.29
C ARG A 59 12.02 11.12 -0.68
N SER A 60 12.37 9.84 -0.60
CA SER A 60 13.59 9.36 0.06
C SER A 60 14.86 9.56 -0.77
N GLY A 61 14.73 9.70 -2.10
CA GLY A 61 15.87 9.76 -3.01
C GLY A 61 16.58 8.42 -3.21
N VAL A 62 15.99 7.30 -2.79
CA VAL A 62 16.52 5.95 -3.02
C VAL A 62 16.51 5.56 -4.50
N LEU A 63 15.53 6.07 -5.26
CA LEU A 63 15.39 5.85 -6.70
C LEU A 63 15.74 7.13 -7.47
N THR A 64 16.48 6.98 -8.56
CA THR A 64 16.71 8.08 -9.52
C THR A 64 15.53 8.16 -10.48
N SER A 65 14.82 9.29 -10.45
CA SER A 65 13.64 9.55 -11.29
C SER A 65 13.60 11.02 -11.69
N VAL A 66 13.10 11.31 -12.89
CA VAL A 66 12.90 12.69 -13.34
C VAL A 66 11.70 13.35 -12.67
N HIS A 67 10.80 12.55 -12.10
CA HIS A 67 9.61 12.96 -11.36
C HIS A 67 9.80 12.88 -9.83
N ALA A 68 11.02 12.65 -9.35
CA ALA A 68 11.33 12.68 -7.93
C ALA A 68 11.32 14.14 -7.43
N PHE A 69 10.61 14.39 -6.32
CA PHE A 69 10.45 15.74 -5.76
C PHE A 69 10.99 15.80 -4.32
N ALA A 70 11.88 16.75 -4.04
CA ALA A 70 12.43 17.01 -2.71
C ALA A 70 13.07 15.76 -2.06
N THR A 71 14.09 15.22 -2.72
CA THR A 71 14.89 14.09 -2.25
C THR A 71 15.77 14.54 -1.08
N ASP A 72 15.29 14.30 0.14
CA ASP A 72 16.05 14.56 1.37
C ASP A 72 16.14 13.25 2.16
N PRO A 73 17.33 12.63 2.24
CA PRO A 73 17.53 11.36 2.93
C PRO A 73 17.06 11.40 4.39
N THR A 74 17.17 12.55 5.06
CA THR A 74 16.77 12.70 6.47
C THR A 74 15.25 12.59 6.65
N ARG A 75 14.48 13.17 5.72
CA ARG A 75 13.01 13.02 5.66
C ARG A 75 12.61 11.61 5.24
N GLY A 76 13.41 10.98 4.38
CA GLY A 76 13.25 9.58 3.99
C GLY A 76 13.24 8.63 5.19
N VAL A 77 14.13 8.83 6.17
CA VAL A 77 14.18 8.02 7.40
C VAL A 77 12.91 8.19 8.23
N PHE A 78 12.40 9.41 8.38
CA PHE A 78 11.15 9.64 9.11
C PHE A 78 9.95 8.93 8.46
N ILE A 79 9.85 9.01 7.14
CA ILE A 79 8.82 8.31 6.36
C ILE A 79 9.00 6.79 6.48
N LEU A 80 10.24 6.29 6.48
CA LEU A 80 10.54 4.86 6.66
C LEU A 80 10.06 4.36 8.02
N CYS A 81 10.31 5.10 9.10
CA CYS A 81 9.81 4.74 10.44
C CYS A 81 8.27 4.65 10.47
N ILE A 82 7.58 5.63 9.86
CA ILE A 82 6.12 5.61 9.72
C ILE A 82 5.68 4.38 8.91
N LEU A 83 6.35 4.11 7.79
CA LEU A 83 6.04 2.98 6.93
C LEU A 83 6.19 1.65 7.67
N THR A 84 7.30 1.42 8.36
CA THR A 84 7.51 0.20 9.16
C THR A 84 6.48 0.07 10.28
N LEU A 85 6.14 1.17 10.96
CA LEU A 85 5.16 1.17 12.04
C LEU A 85 3.75 0.84 11.54
N PHE A 86 3.31 1.47 10.45
CA PHE A 86 1.97 1.25 9.91
C PHE A 86 1.84 -0.12 9.22
N ILE A 87 2.80 -0.52 8.39
CA ILE A 87 2.78 -1.82 7.71
C ILE A 87 2.96 -2.94 8.73
N GLY A 88 4.01 -2.88 9.55
CA GLY A 88 4.29 -3.89 10.57
C GLY A 88 3.19 -3.97 11.62
N GLY A 89 2.72 -2.83 12.12
CA GLY A 89 1.65 -2.77 13.10
C GLY A 89 0.31 -3.30 12.57
N SER A 90 -0.08 -2.91 11.35
CA SER A 90 -1.33 -3.40 10.75
C SER A 90 -1.29 -4.90 10.43
N LEU A 91 -0.19 -5.40 9.87
CA LEU A 91 -0.02 -6.83 9.59
C LEU A 91 0.08 -7.67 10.87
N ALA A 92 0.78 -7.19 11.90
CA ALA A 92 0.85 -7.85 13.19
C ALA A 92 -0.54 -7.91 13.87
N LEU A 93 -1.30 -6.81 13.83
CA LEU A 93 -2.67 -6.78 14.34
C LEU A 93 -3.60 -7.70 13.54
N PHE A 94 -3.44 -7.73 12.21
CA PHE A 94 -4.19 -8.64 11.34
C PHE A 94 -3.88 -10.10 11.67
N ALA A 95 -2.60 -10.47 11.79
CA ALA A 95 -2.18 -11.81 12.16
C ALA A 95 -2.67 -12.21 13.57
N PHE A 96 -2.58 -11.30 14.55
CA PHE A 96 -3.07 -11.54 15.90
C PHE A 96 -4.59 -11.72 15.97
N ARG A 97 -5.34 -10.98 15.13
CA ARG A 97 -6.80 -11.09 15.05
C ARG A 97 -7.28 -12.11 14.04
N ALA A 98 -6.40 -12.75 13.26
CA ALA A 98 -6.76 -13.72 12.24
C ALA A 98 -7.58 -14.88 12.82
N SER A 99 -7.26 -15.33 14.05
CA SER A 99 -8.00 -16.39 14.75
C SER A 99 -9.40 -15.97 15.22
N ARG A 100 -9.65 -14.68 15.42
CA ARG A 100 -10.96 -14.12 15.80
C ARG A 100 -11.79 -13.65 14.61
N LEU A 101 -11.15 -13.49 13.45
CA LEU A 101 -11.82 -13.16 12.20
C LEU A 101 -12.45 -14.44 11.66
N THR A 102 -13.71 -14.70 12.02
CA THR A 102 -14.50 -15.75 11.39
C THR A 102 -14.47 -15.54 9.88
N ALA A 103 -13.99 -16.53 9.13
CA ALA A 103 -14.12 -16.56 7.69
C ALA A 103 -15.64 -16.53 7.40
N GLY A 104 -16.16 -15.39 6.97
CA GLY A 104 -17.54 -15.27 6.55
C GLY A 104 -17.74 -16.09 5.29
N GLY A 105 -18.68 -17.03 5.34
CA GLY A 105 -18.98 -18.02 4.29
C GLY A 105 -19.64 -19.24 4.91
#